data_AF-A0A840W5Y6-F1
#
_entry.id   AF-A0A840W5Y6-F1
#
_cell.length_a   1.000
_cell.length_b   1.000
_cell.length_c   1.000
_cell.angle_alpha   90.00
_cell.angle_beta   90.00
_cell.angle_gamma   90.00
#
_symmetry.space_group_name_H-M   'P 1'
#
loop_
_entity.id
_entity.type
_entity.pdbx_description
1 polymer ?
#
loop_
_entity_poly.entity_id
_entity_poly.type
_entity_poly.pdbx_seq_one_letter_code
_entity_poly.pdbx_strand_id
1 'polypeptide(L)'
;MNPTATNSAPSPPFGRRPRTTVAVVATLVLALELAATLATLDGDPFAPVSGWGATRPADALTLALVVVGCSALYWCRTRPLTALGAATAAYAAFMLLGHELGLFLAPMTALYAAAVLGAARIGALAAGLTAYAASLYWVFERTTAVHDSGAALLAWVAFSAVIGVFLAGPYVAGELVRLRRLLAVGPGPAPAQHAATA
;
A
#
# COMPACT_ATOMS: atom_id res chain seq x y z
N MET A 1 -2.46 -50.97 19.65
CA MET A 1 -1.77 -49.67 19.71
C MET A 1 -1.92 -49.00 18.36
N ASN A 2 -2.74 -47.95 18.28
CA ASN A 2 -3.07 -47.28 17.02
C ASN A 2 -2.15 -46.06 16.90
N PRO A 3 -1.27 -45.96 15.88
CA PRO A 3 -0.40 -44.79 15.72
C PRO A 3 -1.26 -43.60 15.33
N THR A 4 -1.25 -42.58 16.17
CA THR A 4 -1.92 -41.30 16.00
C THR A 4 -1.41 -40.64 14.71
N ALA A 5 -2.27 -40.61 13.70
CA ALA A 5 -2.04 -39.84 12.48
C ALA A 5 -1.86 -38.37 12.89
N THR A 6 -0.62 -37.88 12.78
CA THR A 6 -0.30 -36.47 12.91
C THR A 6 -1.00 -35.73 11.78
N ASN A 7 -2.14 -35.11 12.12
CA ASN A 7 -2.89 -34.18 11.31
C ASN A 7 -1.99 -32.98 11.00
N SER A 8 -1.12 -33.14 10.00
CA SER A 8 -0.26 -32.08 9.50
C SER A 8 -1.18 -31.17 8.71
N ALA A 9 -1.57 -30.06 9.35
CA ALA A 9 -2.30 -29.00 8.69
C ALA A 9 -1.60 -28.68 7.37
N PRO A 10 -2.31 -28.66 6.22
CA PRO A 10 -1.71 -28.35 4.95
C PRO A 10 -1.01 -27.00 5.08
N SER A 11 0.30 -27.02 4.86
CA SER A 11 1.11 -25.81 4.86
C SER A 11 0.46 -24.84 3.87
N PRO A 12 0.15 -23.59 4.27
CA PRO A 12 -0.48 -22.67 3.34
C PRO A 12 0.39 -22.58 2.08
N PRO A 13 -0.21 -22.65 0.88
CA PRO A 13 0.49 -22.66 -0.40
C PRO A 13 1.01 -21.26 -0.71
N PHE A 14 1.92 -20.77 0.13
CA PHE A 14 2.73 -19.61 -0.20
C PHE A 14 3.70 -20.08 -1.27
N GLY A 15 3.27 -19.96 -2.53
CA GLY A 15 4.17 -20.02 -3.68
C GLY A 15 5.41 -19.22 -3.33
N ARG A 16 6.55 -19.90 -3.30
CA ARG A 16 7.86 -19.35 -2.97
C ARG A 16 8.23 -18.30 -4.04
N ARG A 17 7.59 -17.13 -4.05
CA ARG A 17 8.17 -16.00 -4.78
C ARG A 17 9.56 -15.79 -4.21
N PRO A 18 10.61 -15.88 -5.04
CA PRO A 18 11.97 -15.87 -4.53
C PRO A 18 12.22 -14.53 -3.84
N ARG A 19 13.04 -14.54 -2.78
CA ARG A 19 13.38 -13.32 -2.02
C ARG A 19 13.91 -12.22 -2.95
N THR A 20 14.53 -12.62 -4.06
CA THR A 20 15.00 -11.74 -5.13
C THR A 20 13.88 -10.90 -5.75
N THR A 21 12.70 -11.45 -6.04
CA THR A 21 11.60 -10.65 -6.62
C THR A 21 11.12 -9.56 -5.67
N VAL A 22 11.03 -9.85 -4.38
CA VAL A 22 10.65 -8.85 -3.37
C VAL A 22 11.71 -7.75 -3.28
N ALA A 23 12.98 -8.13 -3.26
CA ALA A 23 14.08 -7.17 -3.25
C ALA A 23 14.10 -6.29 -4.51
N VAL A 24 13.88 -6.87 -5.70
CA VAL A 24 13.80 -6.12 -6.96
C VAL A 24 12.65 -5.12 -6.94
N VAL A 25 11.45 -5.53 -6.51
CA VAL A 25 10.30 -4.61 -6.40
C VAL A 25 10.57 -3.51 -5.39
N ALA A 26 11.09 -3.84 -4.20
CA ALA A 26 11.43 -2.84 -3.18
C ALA A 26 12.49 -1.85 -3.67
N THR A 27 13.52 -2.35 -4.39
CA THR A 27 14.57 -1.51 -4.99
C THR A 27 14.00 -0.60 -6.07
N LEU A 28 13.13 -1.13 -6.94
CA LEU A 28 12.49 -0.36 -7.99
C LEU A 28 11.60 0.74 -7.42
N VAL A 29 10.79 0.42 -6.39
CA VAL A 29 9.96 1.41 -5.70
C VAL A 29 10.84 2.48 -5.06
N LEU A 30 11.90 2.10 -4.34
CA LEU A 30 12.84 3.07 -3.76
C LEU A 30 13.48 3.97 -4.83
N ALA A 31 13.93 3.40 -5.94
CA ALA A 31 14.57 4.14 -7.02
C ALA A 31 13.60 5.14 -7.69
N LEU A 32 12.36 4.71 -7.98
CA LEU A 32 11.34 5.57 -8.58
C LEU A 32 10.93 6.69 -7.63
N GLU A 33 10.75 6.39 -6.35
CA GLU A 33 10.35 7.40 -5.36
C GLU A 33 11.47 8.40 -5.09
N LEU A 34 12.73 7.94 -4.96
CA LEU A 34 13.86 8.85 -4.86
C LEU A 34 14.01 9.70 -6.13
N ALA A 35 13.86 9.12 -7.32
CA ALA A 35 13.92 9.88 -8.57
C ALA A 35 12.82 10.95 -8.63
N ALA A 36 11.59 10.61 -8.24
CA ALA A 36 10.48 11.56 -8.16
C ALA A 36 10.75 12.68 -7.14
N THR A 37 11.22 12.34 -5.94
CA THR A 37 11.56 13.32 -4.90
C THR A 37 12.78 14.17 -5.25
N LEU A 38 13.77 13.64 -5.96
CA LEU A 38 14.91 14.44 -6.42
C LEU A 38 14.52 15.37 -7.56
N ALA A 39 13.60 14.96 -8.44
CA ALA A 39 13.09 15.80 -9.52
C ALA A 39 12.36 17.06 -9.01
N THR A 40 11.86 17.07 -7.77
CA THR A 40 11.23 18.26 -7.17
C THR A 40 12.23 19.28 -6.63
N LEU A 41 13.54 18.96 -6.58
CA LEU A 41 14.57 19.94 -6.21
C LEU A 41 14.77 21.00 -7.29
N ASP A 42 14.66 20.59 -8.55
CA ASP A 42 14.88 21.46 -9.72
C ASP A 42 13.56 21.83 -10.43
N GLY A 43 12.43 21.27 -10.00
CA GLY A 43 11.12 21.47 -10.60
C GLY A 43 10.35 22.65 -10.01
N ASP A 44 9.50 23.27 -10.82
CA ASP A 44 8.52 24.24 -10.32
C ASP A 44 7.52 23.55 -9.39
N PRO A 45 7.11 24.21 -8.27
CA PRO A 45 6.12 23.64 -7.37
C PRO A 45 4.81 23.34 -8.10
N PHE A 46 4.21 22.18 -7.84
CA PHE A 46 2.95 21.78 -8.42
C PHE A 46 1.81 22.74 -8.01
N ALA A 47 1.43 23.60 -8.95
CA ALA A 47 0.37 24.60 -8.82
C ALA A 47 -0.60 24.53 -10.01
N PRO A 48 -1.54 23.56 -10.04
CA PRO A 48 -2.40 23.30 -11.19
C PRO A 48 -3.46 24.39 -11.41
N VAL A 49 -3.77 25.18 -10.37
CA VAL A 49 -4.75 26.27 -10.40
C VAL A 49 -4.23 27.47 -9.60
N SER A 50 -4.70 28.67 -9.94
CA SER A 50 -4.38 29.88 -9.19
C SER A 50 -4.88 29.80 -7.74
N GLY A 51 -4.04 30.19 -6.79
CA GLY A 51 -4.35 30.11 -5.36
C GLY A 51 -4.11 28.73 -4.74
N TRP A 52 -3.57 27.77 -5.51
CA TRP A 52 -3.13 26.50 -4.96
C TRP A 52 -1.97 26.69 -3.97
N GLY A 53 -2.11 26.15 -2.76
CA GLY A 53 -1.10 26.27 -1.71
C GLY A 53 0.26 25.66 -2.12
N ALA A 54 1.34 26.40 -1.86
CA ALA A 54 2.69 25.95 -2.15
C ALA A 54 3.07 24.72 -1.30
N THR A 55 3.82 23.82 -1.92
CA THR A 55 4.45 22.67 -1.27
C THR A 55 5.74 23.11 -0.56
N ARG A 56 6.17 22.32 0.43
CA ARG A 56 7.54 22.49 0.95
C ARG A 56 8.54 21.86 -0.02
N PRO A 57 9.69 22.51 -0.26
CA PRO A 57 10.75 21.93 -1.07
C PRO A 57 11.25 20.63 -0.44
N ALA A 58 11.79 19.73 -1.28
CA ALA A 58 12.41 18.51 -0.79
C ALA A 58 13.66 18.85 0.04
N ASP A 59 13.77 18.21 1.20
CA ASP A 59 14.88 18.34 2.12
C ASP A 59 15.39 16.97 2.60
N ALA A 60 16.39 16.98 3.48
CA ALA A 60 16.96 15.75 4.03
C ALA A 60 15.92 14.88 4.76
N LEU A 61 14.92 15.50 5.40
CA LEU A 61 13.84 14.78 6.10
C LEU A 61 12.93 14.08 5.09
N THR A 62 12.59 14.75 3.99
CA THR A 62 11.81 14.23 2.87
C THR A 62 12.46 12.96 2.32
N LEU A 63 13.77 13.03 2.02
CA LEU A 63 14.55 11.89 1.53
C LEU A 63 14.61 10.76 2.56
N ALA A 64 14.78 11.08 3.85
CA ALA A 64 14.78 10.08 4.91
C ALA A 64 13.44 9.33 5.01
N LEU A 65 12.31 10.05 4.92
CA LEU A 65 10.98 9.45 4.91
C LEU A 65 10.80 8.51 3.71
N VAL A 66 11.26 8.92 2.52
CA VAL A 66 11.22 8.10 1.32
C VAL A 66 12.01 6.81 1.50
N VAL A 67 13.25 6.91 1.96
CA VAL A 67 14.13 5.76 2.21
C VAL A 67 13.50 4.82 3.24
N VAL A 68 12.98 5.35 4.36
CA VAL A 68 12.36 4.55 5.42
C VAL A 68 11.11 3.83 4.91
N GLY A 69 10.19 4.54 4.26
CA GLY A 69 8.94 3.95 3.78
C GLY A 69 9.16 2.90 2.70
N CYS A 70 10.10 3.13 1.78
CA CYS A 70 10.44 2.15 0.74
C CYS A 70 11.23 0.95 1.29
N SER A 71 12.16 1.19 2.24
CA SER A 71 12.93 0.11 2.87
C SER A 71 12.06 -0.83 3.68
N ALA A 72 10.91 -0.36 4.18
CA ALA A 72 9.92 -1.20 4.84
C ALA A 72 9.47 -2.38 3.97
N LEU A 73 9.49 -2.24 2.63
CA LEU A 73 9.06 -3.25 1.67
C LEU A 73 9.93 -4.51 1.70
N TYR A 74 11.19 -4.42 2.12
CA TYR A 74 12.05 -5.61 2.28
C TYR A 74 11.50 -6.60 3.32
N TRP A 75 10.66 -6.12 4.25
CA TRP A 75 10.01 -6.97 5.26
C TRP A 75 8.60 -7.41 4.90
N CYS A 76 8.04 -7.02 3.74
CA CYS A 76 6.65 -7.34 3.37
C CYS A 76 6.33 -8.84 3.40
N ARG A 77 7.32 -9.71 3.16
CA ARG A 77 7.12 -11.17 3.22
C ARG A 77 7.14 -11.75 4.64
N THR A 78 7.94 -11.19 5.53
CA THR A 78 8.17 -11.74 6.89
C THR A 78 7.33 -11.06 7.94
N ARG A 79 7.06 -9.76 7.77
CA ARG A 79 6.32 -8.90 8.69
C ARG A 79 5.44 -7.92 7.89
N PRO A 80 4.40 -8.40 7.18
CA PRO A 80 3.59 -7.57 6.29
C PRO A 80 2.95 -6.38 7.00
N LEU A 81 2.49 -6.55 8.24
CA LEU A 81 1.89 -5.47 9.02
C LEU A 81 2.90 -4.42 9.47
N THR A 82 4.10 -4.82 9.87
CA THR A 82 5.17 -3.88 10.23
C THR A 82 5.61 -3.09 9.00
N ALA A 83 5.76 -3.76 7.85
CA ALA A 83 6.09 -3.12 6.59
C ALA A 83 5.02 -2.10 6.17
N LEU A 84 3.74 -2.49 6.24
CA LEU A 84 2.61 -1.61 5.94
C LEU A 84 2.54 -0.44 6.91
N GLY A 85 2.63 -0.68 8.21
CA GLY A 85 2.60 0.38 9.21
C GLY A 85 3.72 1.40 9.02
N ALA A 86 4.95 0.95 8.76
CA ALA A 86 6.08 1.84 8.51
C ALA A 86 5.92 2.63 7.20
N ALA A 87 5.50 1.99 6.11
CA ALA A 87 5.25 2.67 4.84
C ALA A 87 4.13 3.71 4.96
N THR A 88 3.01 3.36 5.61
CA THR A 88 1.89 4.27 5.84
C THR A 88 2.27 5.41 6.77
N ALA A 89 3.02 5.16 7.85
CA ALA A 89 3.46 6.22 8.76
C ALA A 89 4.42 7.20 8.07
N ALA A 90 5.37 6.69 7.29
CA ALA A 90 6.30 7.53 6.53
C ALA A 90 5.54 8.36 5.48
N TYR A 91 4.60 7.76 4.76
CA TYR A 91 3.73 8.46 3.80
C TYR A 91 2.85 9.53 4.48
N ALA A 92 2.19 9.20 5.59
CA ALA A 92 1.37 10.15 6.32
C ALA A 92 2.21 11.33 6.82
N ALA A 93 3.40 11.08 7.38
CA ALA A 93 4.32 12.13 7.78
C ALA A 93 4.75 13.01 6.59
N PHE A 94 5.09 12.39 5.45
CA PHE A 94 5.44 13.09 4.21
C PHE A 94 4.32 14.06 3.78
N MET A 95 3.06 13.59 3.78
CA MET A 95 1.90 14.41 3.43
C MET A 95 1.63 15.51 4.46
N LEU A 96 1.67 15.19 5.76
CA LEU A 96 1.39 16.17 6.83
C LEU A 96 2.46 17.27 6.93
N LEU A 97 3.70 16.98 6.53
CA LEU A 97 4.77 17.98 6.44
C LEU A 97 4.66 18.87 5.20
N GLY A 98 3.73 18.57 4.28
CA GLY A 98 3.43 19.40 3.13
C GLY A 98 4.40 19.23 1.96
N HIS A 99 5.17 18.14 1.91
CA HIS A 99 6.08 17.88 0.79
C HIS A 99 5.33 17.54 -0.49
N GLU A 100 6.01 17.78 -1.61
CA GLU A 100 5.51 17.50 -2.96
C GLU A 100 5.96 16.12 -3.43
N LEU A 101 5.05 15.39 -4.08
CA LEU A 101 5.31 14.20 -4.90
C LEU A 101 6.34 13.21 -4.34
N GLY A 102 5.84 12.07 -3.87
CA GLY A 102 6.70 10.95 -3.50
C GLY A 102 6.04 10.03 -2.50
N LEU A 103 6.70 8.90 -2.28
CA LEU A 103 6.40 7.88 -1.29
C LEU A 103 5.04 7.19 -1.45
N PHE A 104 4.32 7.39 -2.55
CA PHE A 104 2.99 6.85 -2.76
C PHE A 104 3.01 5.34 -3.10
N LEU A 105 3.99 4.90 -3.89
CA LEU A 105 4.19 3.51 -4.29
C LEU A 105 4.49 2.59 -3.10
N ALA A 106 5.11 3.10 -2.04
CA ALA A 106 5.43 2.31 -0.85
C ALA A 106 4.17 1.77 -0.13
N PRO A 107 3.23 2.60 0.36
CA PRO A 107 2.00 2.12 0.98
C PRO A 107 1.13 1.32 0.00
N MET A 108 1.10 1.65 -1.29
CA MET A 108 0.41 0.82 -2.30
C MET A 108 0.95 -0.60 -2.36
N THR A 109 2.27 -0.73 -2.46
CA THR A 109 2.95 -2.02 -2.58
C THR A 109 2.79 -2.83 -1.29
N ALA A 110 2.88 -2.17 -0.13
CA ALA A 110 2.67 -2.80 1.16
C ALA A 110 1.22 -3.26 1.35
N LEU A 111 0.23 -2.45 0.94
CA LEU A 111 -1.20 -2.80 0.97
C LEU A 111 -1.49 -4.02 0.10
N TYR A 112 -1.00 -4.00 -1.14
CA TYR A 112 -1.10 -5.16 -2.03
C TYR A 112 -0.49 -6.40 -1.41
N ALA A 113 0.74 -6.30 -0.88
CA ALA A 113 1.43 -7.44 -0.26
C ALA A 113 0.66 -7.98 0.95
N ALA A 114 0.16 -7.12 1.84
CA ALA A 114 -0.63 -7.52 3.00
C ALA A 114 -1.93 -8.23 2.59
N ALA A 115 -2.66 -7.69 1.60
CA ALA A 115 -3.88 -8.27 1.07
C ALA A 115 -3.65 -9.65 0.41
N VAL A 116 -2.63 -9.74 -0.46
CA VAL A 116 -2.19 -10.98 -1.11
C VAL A 116 -1.86 -12.05 -0.07
N LEU A 117 -1.15 -11.70 1.00
CA LEU A 117 -0.74 -12.62 2.06
C LEU A 117 -1.88 -12.95 3.03
N GLY A 118 -3.03 -12.27 2.95
CA GLY A 118 -4.15 -12.45 3.87
C GLY A 118 -3.86 -11.96 5.29
N ALA A 119 -2.89 -11.07 5.46
CA ALA A 119 -2.52 -10.53 6.76
C ALA A 119 -3.53 -9.49 7.23
N ALA A 120 -4.21 -9.75 8.35
CA ALA A 120 -5.09 -8.86 9.12
C ALA A 120 -5.81 -7.77 8.30
N ARG A 121 -6.91 -8.15 7.64
CA ARG A 121 -7.73 -7.29 6.76
C ARG A 121 -8.07 -5.93 7.38
N ILE A 122 -8.46 -5.92 8.66
CA ILE A 122 -8.82 -4.69 9.38
C ILE A 122 -7.60 -3.76 9.48
N GLY A 123 -6.42 -4.28 9.78
CA GLY A 123 -5.19 -3.49 9.84
C GLY A 123 -4.80 -2.92 8.48
N ALA A 124 -4.97 -3.69 7.41
CA ALA A 124 -4.72 -3.21 6.06
C ALA A 124 -5.70 -2.11 5.63
N LEU A 125 -6.99 -2.28 5.91
CA LEU A 125 -8.00 -1.25 5.66
C LEU A 125 -7.75 0.01 6.48
N ALA A 126 -7.43 -0.12 7.76
CA ALA A 126 -7.11 1.02 8.62
C ALA A 126 -5.90 1.79 8.08
N ALA A 127 -4.82 1.10 7.70
CA ALA A 127 -3.64 1.74 7.11
C ALA A 127 -3.96 2.45 5.78
N GLY A 128 -4.79 1.84 4.92
CA GLY A 128 -5.26 2.47 3.69
C GLY A 128 -6.10 3.72 3.96
N LEU A 129 -7.02 3.67 4.93
CA LEU A 129 -7.83 4.82 5.34
C LEU A 129 -6.97 5.93 5.95
N THR A 130 -5.93 5.59 6.73
CA THR A 130 -4.99 6.57 7.27
C THR A 130 -4.21 7.28 6.16
N ALA A 131 -3.68 6.53 5.18
CA ALA A 131 -3.02 7.13 4.02
C ALA A 131 -3.98 8.01 3.21
N TYR A 132 -5.22 7.55 3.00
CA TYR A 132 -6.25 8.32 2.31
C TYR A 132 -6.56 9.63 3.03
N ALA A 133 -6.82 9.57 4.34
CA ALA A 133 -7.12 10.74 5.16
C ALA A 133 -5.98 11.77 5.18
N ALA A 134 -4.72 11.31 5.32
CA ALA A 134 -3.56 12.19 5.25
C ALA A 134 -3.46 12.89 3.88
N SER A 135 -3.80 12.17 2.81
CA SER A 135 -3.79 12.73 1.45
C SER A 135 -4.92 13.75 1.24
N LEU A 136 -6.13 13.47 1.75
CA LEU A 136 -7.23 14.43 1.69
C LEU A 136 -6.95 15.68 2.52
N TYR A 137 -6.31 15.53 3.68
CA TYR A 137 -5.89 16.69 4.46
C TYR A 137 -4.86 17.55 3.71
N TRP A 138 -3.91 16.93 3.03
CA TRP A 138 -2.96 17.64 2.15
C TRP A 138 -3.63 18.39 0.99
N VAL A 139 -4.71 17.83 0.42
CA VAL A 139 -5.54 18.49 -0.62
C VAL A 139 -6.34 19.63 -0.01
N PHE A 140 -6.92 19.43 1.17
CA PHE A 140 -7.68 20.45 1.89
C PHE A 140 -6.83 21.70 2.10
N GLU A 141 -5.66 21.56 2.74
CA GLU A 141 -4.76 22.67 3.02
C GLU A 141 -4.45 23.48 1.75
N ARG A 142 -4.24 22.81 0.62
CA ARG A 142 -3.89 23.45 -0.67
C ARG A 142 -5.04 24.10 -1.41
N THR A 143 -6.25 23.61 -1.21
CA THR A 143 -7.45 24.14 -1.88
C THR A 143 -8.08 25.29 -1.11
N THR A 144 -7.71 25.50 0.16
CA THR A 144 -8.30 26.54 1.02
C THR A 144 -8.18 27.96 0.46
N ALA A 145 -7.10 28.27 -0.26
CA ALA A 145 -6.85 29.60 -0.84
C ALA A 145 -7.34 29.74 -2.29
N VAL A 146 -7.98 28.72 -2.86
CA VAL A 146 -8.53 28.77 -4.22
C VAL A 146 -9.86 29.52 -4.21
N HIS A 147 -9.90 30.69 -4.86
CA HIS A 147 -11.09 31.55 -4.89
C HIS A 147 -12.21 31.07 -5.82
N ASP A 148 -11.86 30.37 -6.91
CA ASP A 148 -12.85 29.78 -7.82
C ASP A 148 -13.40 28.49 -7.21
N SER A 149 -14.69 28.51 -6.83
CA SER A 149 -15.37 27.39 -6.20
C SER A 149 -15.51 26.17 -7.12
N GLY A 150 -15.63 26.39 -8.44
CA GLY A 150 -15.66 25.32 -9.43
C GLY A 150 -14.31 24.63 -9.55
N ALA A 151 -13.23 25.41 -9.61
CA ALA A 151 -11.87 24.88 -9.62
C ALA A 151 -11.52 24.12 -8.33
N ALA A 152 -11.90 24.66 -7.16
CA ALA A 152 -11.70 24.01 -5.87
C ALA A 152 -12.45 22.66 -5.79
N LEU A 153 -13.71 22.62 -6.22
CA LEU A 153 -14.51 21.38 -6.26
C LEU A 153 -13.90 20.34 -7.21
N LEU A 154 -13.50 20.76 -8.42
CA LEU A 154 -12.88 19.87 -9.40
C LEU A 154 -11.56 19.29 -8.87
N ALA A 155 -10.72 20.11 -8.23
CA ALA A 155 -9.49 19.63 -7.61
C ALA A 155 -9.79 18.58 -6.52
N TRP A 156 -10.74 18.86 -5.63
CA TRP A 156 -11.17 17.91 -4.61
C TRP A 156 -11.60 16.57 -5.19
N VAL A 157 -12.48 16.59 -6.19
CA VAL A 157 -13.00 15.37 -6.84
C VAL A 157 -11.87 14.63 -7.55
N ALA A 158 -11.05 15.32 -8.33
CA ALA A 158 -9.96 14.71 -9.09
C ALA A 158 -8.94 14.04 -8.17
N PHE A 159 -8.41 14.76 -7.17
CA PHE A 159 -7.44 14.19 -6.25
C PHE A 159 -8.04 13.06 -5.41
N SER A 160 -9.25 13.22 -4.88
CA SER A 160 -9.90 12.17 -4.09
C SER A 160 -10.11 10.90 -4.90
N ALA A 161 -10.55 11.02 -6.15
CA ALA A 161 -10.74 9.87 -7.04
C ALA A 161 -9.41 9.18 -7.36
N VAL A 162 -8.38 9.95 -7.71
CA VAL A 162 -7.03 9.46 -8.00
C VAL A 162 -6.46 8.73 -6.77
N ILE A 163 -6.37 9.41 -5.62
CA ILE A 163 -5.85 8.82 -4.37
C ILE A 163 -6.66 7.58 -3.98
N GLY A 164 -7.99 7.64 -4.10
CA GLY A 164 -8.90 6.53 -3.80
C GLY A 164 -8.60 5.30 -4.66
N VAL A 165 -8.50 5.46 -5.98
CA VAL A 165 -8.14 4.37 -6.91
C VAL A 165 -6.76 3.82 -6.60
N PHE A 166 -5.81 4.71 -6.35
CA PHE A 166 -4.43 4.35 -6.10
C PHE A 166 -4.24 3.58 -4.77
N LEU A 167 -5.05 3.81 -3.73
CA LEU A 167 -5.01 3.04 -2.48
C LEU A 167 -5.92 1.81 -2.49
N ALA A 168 -7.15 1.94 -2.99
CA ALA A 168 -8.12 0.85 -3.04
C ALA A 168 -7.75 -0.20 -4.10
N GLY A 169 -7.22 0.23 -5.25
CA GLY A 169 -6.85 -0.64 -6.37
C GLY A 169 -5.86 -1.75 -5.97
N PRO A 170 -4.70 -1.42 -5.38
CA PRO A 170 -3.74 -2.42 -4.90
C PRO A 170 -4.32 -3.37 -3.85
N TYR A 171 -5.13 -2.85 -2.92
CA TYR A 171 -5.81 -3.68 -1.92
C TYR A 171 -6.78 -4.68 -2.59
N VAL A 172 -7.68 -4.20 -3.46
CA VAL A 172 -8.65 -5.02 -4.19
C VAL A 172 -7.94 -6.04 -5.08
N ALA A 173 -6.92 -5.64 -5.82
CA ALA A 173 -6.12 -6.54 -6.64
C ALA A 173 -5.46 -7.63 -5.80
N GLY A 174 -4.93 -7.29 -4.62
CA GLY A 174 -4.35 -8.25 -3.71
C GLY A 174 -5.37 -9.25 -3.14
N GLU A 175 -6.55 -8.77 -2.75
CA GLU A 175 -7.67 -9.60 -2.31
C GLU A 175 -8.13 -10.56 -3.41
N LEU A 176 -8.30 -10.08 -4.66
CA LEU A 176 -8.68 -10.92 -5.80
C LEU A 176 -7.65 -12.02 -6.07
N VAL A 177 -6.36 -11.70 -6.01
CA VAL A 177 -5.28 -12.69 -6.16
C VAL A 177 -5.34 -13.72 -5.02
N ARG A 178 -5.60 -13.28 -3.78
CA ARG A 178 -5.77 -14.20 -2.64
C ARG A 178 -6.98 -15.11 -2.84
N LEU A 179 -8.14 -14.56 -3.18
CA LEU A 179 -9.38 -15.32 -3.39
C LEU A 179 -9.24 -16.33 -4.53
N ARG A 180 -8.65 -15.92 -5.67
CA ARG A 180 -8.34 -16.84 -6.78
C ARG A 180 -7.47 -18.02 -6.33
N ARG A 181 -6.45 -17.77 -5.49
CA ARG A 181 -5.63 -18.85 -4.93
C ARG A 181 -6.40 -19.79 -4.02
N LEU A 182 -7.27 -19.25 -3.16
CA LEU A 182 -8.10 -20.07 -2.27
C LEU A 182 -9.08 -20.96 -3.06
N LEU A 183 -9.66 -20.43 -4.14
CA LEU A 183 -10.56 -21.18 -5.01
C LEU A 183 -9.82 -22.26 -5.83
N ALA A 184 -8.60 -21.97 -6.28
CA ALA A 184 -7.79 -22.91 -7.06
C ALA A 184 -7.32 -24.14 -6.25
N VAL A 185 -7.29 -24.07 -4.92
CA VAL A 185 -6.92 -25.20 -4.06
C VAL A 185 -8.05 -26.24 -3.96
N GLY A 186 -9.29 -25.90 -4.35
CA GLY A 186 -10.45 -26.78 -4.37
C GLY A 186 -10.89 -27.28 -2.98
N PRO A 187 -12.13 -27.78 -2.83
CA PRO A 187 -12.47 -28.61 -1.69
C PRO A 187 -11.63 -29.89 -1.77
N GLY A 188 -10.73 -30.10 -0.79
CA GLY A 188 -10.03 -31.38 -0.66
C GLY A 188 -11.03 -32.54 -0.59
N PRO A 189 -10.62 -33.78 -0.94
CA PRO A 189 -11.52 -34.92 -0.93
C PRO A 189 -12.23 -34.98 0.42
N ALA A 190 -13.56 -34.87 0.40
CA ALA A 190 -14.38 -35.13 1.58
C ALA A 190 -13.98 -36.51 2.09
N PRO A 191 -13.76 -36.72 3.40
CA PRO A 191 -13.55 -38.05 3.93
C PRO A 191 -14.77 -38.87 3.53
N ALA A 192 -14.57 -39.76 2.56
CA ALA A 192 -15.59 -40.68 2.12
C ALA A 192 -16.11 -41.38 3.37
N GLN A 193 -17.42 -41.38 3.53
CA GLN A 193 -18.16 -42.14 4.55
C GLN A 193 -17.80 -43.63 4.41
N HIS A 194 -16.65 -44.05 4.93
CA HIS A 194 -16.35 -45.42 5.28
C HIS A 194 -17.00 -45.66 6.65
N ALA A 195 -18.29 -45.96 6.66
CA ALA A 195 -18.95 -46.83 7.63
C ALA A 195 -20.48 -46.68 7.54
N ALA A 196 -21.11 -47.44 6.65
CA ALA A 196 -22.49 -47.89 6.83
C ALA A 196 -22.80 -49.08 5.92
N THR A 197 -22.00 -50.13 6.04
CA THR A 197 -22.43 -51.51 5.72
C THR A 197 -21.93 -52.38 6.85
N ALA A 198 -22.77 -52.52 7.87
CA ALA A 198 -22.78 -53.64 8.80
C ALA A 198 -24.19 -54.22 8.75
#